data_AF-A0A511N2P2-F1
#
_entry.id   AF-A0A511N2P2-F1
#
_cell.length_a   1.000
_cell.length_b   1.000
_cell.length_c   1.000
_cell.angle_alpha   90.00
_cell.angle_beta   90.00
_cell.angle_gamma   90.00
#
_symmetry.space_group_name_H-M   'P 1'
#
loop_
_entity.id
_entity.type
_entity.pdbx_description
1 polymer ?
#
loop_
_entity_poly.entity_id
_entity_poly.type
_entity_poly.pdbx_seq_one_letter_code
_entity_poly.pdbx_strand_id
1 'polypeptide(L)'
;MRKNSIIALCVVILVLSLTMQRMTSQLGQTVPKLSEQTRTLALADLKTHFASQEVKLRTPGKVLLVTLKEPFNLPTEADLNWLRDYFLQKPDFQSFQKYELRYERGGNKGNFSGVLREATK
;
A
#
# COMPACT_ATOMS: atom_id res chain seq x y z
N MET A 1 48.72 20.56 -29.07
CA MET A 1 48.34 20.25 -27.67
C MET A 1 46.85 20.60 -27.36
N ARG A 2 45.88 20.17 -28.17
CA ARG A 2 44.43 20.51 -27.98
C ARG A 2 43.51 19.29 -27.73
N LYS A 3 43.97 18.06 -28.02
CA LYS A 3 43.16 16.84 -27.87
C LYS A 3 42.93 16.44 -26.41
N ASN A 4 43.90 16.71 -25.52
CA ASN A 4 43.83 16.26 -24.12
C ASN A 4 42.79 17.05 -23.31
N SER A 5 42.55 18.32 -23.65
CA SER A 5 41.57 19.17 -22.97
C SER A 5 40.12 18.79 -23.29
N ILE A 6 39.85 18.28 -24.49
CA ILE A 6 38.50 17.87 -24.91
C ILE A 6 38.11 16.56 -24.20
N ILE A 7 39.05 15.63 -24.08
CA ILE A 7 38.82 14.35 -23.39
C ILE A 7 38.56 14.59 -21.89
N ALA A 8 39.32 15.47 -21.25
CA ALA A 8 39.10 15.84 -19.86
C ALA A 8 37.71 16.47 -19.63
N LEU A 9 37.25 17.32 -20.54
CA LEU A 9 35.92 17.95 -20.44
C LEU A 9 34.78 16.92 -20.59
N CYS A 10 34.91 15.96 -21.52
CA CYS A 10 33.93 14.90 -21.71
C CYS A 10 33.80 13.98 -20.49
N VAL A 11 34.94 13.64 -19.84
CA VAL A 11 34.93 12.81 -18.62
C VAL A 11 34.25 13.52 -17.46
N VAL A 12 34.48 14.83 -17.29
CA VAL A 12 33.83 15.63 -16.23
C VAL A 12 32.32 15.72 -16.44
N ILE A 13 31.86 15.92 -17.68
CA ILE A 13 30.42 15.97 -18.02
C ILE A 13 29.75 14.60 -17.81
N LEU A 14 30.44 13.50 -18.13
CA LEU A 14 29.95 12.13 -17.87
C LEU A 14 29.80 11.86 -16.38
N VAL A 15 30.76 12.28 -15.55
CA VAL A 15 30.69 12.10 -14.09
C VAL A 15 29.59 12.96 -13.47
N LEU A 16 29.40 14.20 -13.96
CA LEU A 16 28.31 15.08 -13.51
C LEU A 16 26.92 14.57 -13.90
N SER A 17 26.76 13.99 -15.10
CA SER A 17 25.48 13.41 -15.52
C SER A 17 25.15 12.11 -14.76
N LEU A 18 26.15 11.28 -14.44
CA LEU A 18 26.00 10.08 -13.62
C LEU A 18 25.64 10.38 -12.15
N THR A 19 26.13 11.48 -11.59
CA THR A 19 25.81 11.88 -10.21
C THR A 19 24.42 12.50 -10.10
N MET A 20 23.95 13.24 -11.10
CA MET A 20 22.59 13.77 -11.11
C MET A 20 21.51 12.71 -11.38
N GLN A 21 21.82 11.63 -12.12
CA GLN A 21 20.88 10.50 -12.29
C GLN A 21 20.67 9.67 -11.01
N ARG A 22 21.61 9.69 -10.06
CA ARG A 22 21.43 8.98 -8.78
C ARG A 22 20.52 9.71 -7.80
N MET A 23 20.39 11.04 -7.89
CA MET A 23 19.54 11.82 -6.97
C MET A 23 18.05 11.83 -7.36
N THR A 24 17.69 11.55 -8.61
CA THR A 24 16.28 11.48 -9.03
C THR A 24 15.61 10.15 -8.66
N SER A 25 16.37 9.14 -8.23
CA SER A 25 15.83 7.84 -7.82
C SER A 25 15.23 7.82 -6.40
N GLN A 26 15.36 8.91 -5.62
CA GLN A 26 14.84 8.97 -4.24
C GLN A 26 13.48 9.65 -4.09
N LEU A 27 12.86 10.11 -5.18
CA LEU A 27 11.48 10.63 -5.17
C LEU A 27 10.43 9.59 -5.61
N GLY A 28 10.84 8.34 -5.80
CA GLY A 28 9.94 7.21 -5.96
C GLY A 28 9.63 6.57 -4.61
N GLN A 29 8.77 7.17 -3.77
CA GLN A 29 8.04 6.34 -2.81
C GLN A 29 7.24 5.33 -3.64
N THR A 30 7.77 4.13 -3.82
CA THR A 30 7.06 3.02 -4.44
C THR A 30 5.84 2.73 -3.57
N VAL A 31 4.68 3.26 -3.98
CA VAL A 31 3.41 2.91 -3.37
C VAL A 31 3.27 1.40 -3.53
N PRO A 32 3.20 0.62 -2.44
CA PRO A 32 3.02 -0.81 -2.54
C PRO A 32 1.75 -1.09 -3.34
N LYS A 33 1.91 -1.80 -4.47
CA LYS A 33 0.81 -2.19 -5.34
C LYS A 33 0.47 -3.64 -5.08
N LEU A 34 -0.80 -3.91 -4.82
CA LEU A 34 -1.34 -5.27 -4.81
C LEU A 34 -1.49 -5.77 -6.23
N SER A 35 -1.16 -7.05 -6.44
CA SER A 35 -1.50 -7.72 -7.70
C SER A 35 -3.03 -7.75 -7.87
N GLU A 36 -3.50 -7.72 -9.12
CA GLU A 36 -4.93 -7.79 -9.43
C GLU A 36 -5.55 -9.10 -8.95
N GLN A 37 -4.81 -10.21 -9.08
CA GLN A 37 -5.21 -11.52 -8.61
C GLN A 37 -5.42 -11.53 -7.08
N THR A 38 -4.44 -11.05 -6.31
CA THR A 38 -4.52 -10.99 -4.85
C THR A 38 -5.64 -10.06 -4.39
N ARG A 39 -5.82 -8.93 -5.08
CA ARG A 39 -6.93 -8.02 -4.80
C ARG A 39 -8.29 -8.70 -5.05
N THR A 40 -8.43 -9.45 -6.12
CA THR A 40 -9.67 -10.16 -6.46
C THR A 40 -10.01 -11.23 -5.43
N LEU A 41 -9.04 -12.05 -5.06
CA LEU A 41 -9.20 -13.06 -4.01
C LEU A 41 -9.54 -12.42 -2.66
N ALA A 42 -8.83 -11.35 -2.30
CA ALA A 42 -9.11 -10.63 -1.06
C ALA A 42 -10.51 -10.04 -1.02
N LEU A 43 -10.99 -9.47 -2.12
CA LEU A 43 -12.37 -8.98 -2.20
C LEU A 43 -13.40 -10.10 -2.03
N ALA A 44 -13.14 -11.29 -2.58
CA ALA A 44 -14.03 -12.45 -2.43
C ALA A 44 -14.07 -12.95 -0.97
N ASP A 45 -12.92 -13.08 -0.32
CA ASP A 45 -12.80 -13.50 1.08
C ASP A 45 -13.49 -12.49 2.02
N LEU A 46 -13.20 -11.20 1.84
CA LEU A 46 -13.79 -10.12 2.64
C LEU A 46 -15.30 -10.05 2.44
N LYS A 47 -15.79 -10.21 1.20
CA LYS A 47 -17.24 -10.24 0.94
C LYS A 47 -17.91 -11.41 1.64
N THR A 48 -17.23 -12.55 1.72
CA THR A 48 -17.73 -13.74 2.41
C THR A 48 -17.76 -13.54 3.92
N HIS A 49 -16.66 -13.08 4.51
CA HIS A 49 -16.54 -12.85 5.96
C HIS A 49 -17.55 -11.82 6.47
N PHE A 50 -17.66 -10.67 5.80
CA PHE A 50 -18.53 -9.58 6.23
C PHE A 50 -19.97 -9.67 5.72
N ALA A 51 -20.25 -10.59 4.80
CA ALA A 51 -21.52 -10.71 4.09
C ALA A 51 -22.06 -9.33 3.62
N SER A 52 -21.16 -8.48 3.12
CA SER A 52 -21.45 -7.09 2.76
C SER A 52 -21.97 -7.00 1.33
N GLN A 53 -22.91 -6.07 1.08
CA GLN A 53 -23.39 -5.81 -0.28
C GLN A 53 -22.26 -5.35 -1.20
N GLU A 54 -21.39 -4.46 -0.70
CA GLU A 54 -20.23 -3.95 -1.41
C GLU A 54 -19.00 -3.98 -0.51
N VAL A 55 -17.87 -4.43 -1.07
CA VAL A 55 -16.56 -4.36 -0.42
C VAL A 55 -15.59 -3.65 -1.35
N LYS A 56 -14.85 -2.69 -0.83
CA LYS A 56 -13.76 -2.01 -1.54
C LYS A 56 -12.47 -2.16 -0.77
N LEU A 57 -11.42 -2.61 -1.47
CA LEU A 57 -10.05 -2.61 -1.00
C LEU A 57 -9.25 -1.55 -1.77
N ARG A 58 -8.68 -0.61 -1.03
CA ARG A 58 -7.83 0.48 -1.54
C ARG A 58 -6.51 0.51 -0.77
N THR A 59 -5.48 1.05 -1.40
CA THR A 59 -4.11 1.05 -0.87
C THR A 59 -3.48 2.45 -0.88
N PRO A 60 -4.03 3.45 -0.17
CA PRO A 60 -3.44 4.78 -0.13
C PRO A 60 -2.09 4.75 0.63
N GLY A 61 -0.99 5.00 -0.08
CA GLY A 61 0.35 4.92 0.51
C GLY A 61 0.65 3.51 1.03
N LYS A 62 0.94 3.40 2.33
CA LYS A 62 1.21 2.11 3.03
C LYS A 62 0.05 1.64 3.91
N VAL A 63 -1.18 2.04 3.59
CA VAL A 63 -2.39 1.66 4.34
C VAL A 63 -3.25 0.69 3.51
N LEU A 64 -3.69 -0.41 4.11
CA LEU A 64 -4.75 -1.28 3.57
C LEU A 64 -6.11 -0.78 4.05
N LEU A 65 -6.86 -0.11 3.17
CA LEU A 65 -8.18 0.41 3.48
C LEU A 65 -9.27 -0.51 2.93
N VAL A 66 -9.99 -1.16 3.84
CA VAL A 66 -11.21 -1.92 3.55
C VAL A 66 -12.42 -1.05 3.85
N THR A 67 -13.33 -0.91 2.89
CA THR A 67 -14.61 -0.21 3.07
C THR A 67 -15.75 -1.18 2.77
N LEU A 68 -16.63 -1.35 3.76
CA LEU A 68 -17.82 -2.19 3.69
C LEU A 68 -19.06 -1.31 3.53
N LYS A 69 -19.94 -1.66 2.60
CA LYS A 69 -21.27 -1.03 2.45
C LYS A 69 -22.34 -2.06 2.74
N GLU A 70 -23.24 -1.70 3.64
CA GLU A 70 -24.30 -2.55 4.16
C GLU A 70 -23.78 -3.95 4.56
N PRO A 71 -22.80 -4.05 5.50
CA PRO A 71 -22.42 -5.33 6.06
C PRO A 71 -23.59 -5.97 6.83
N PHE A 72 -23.66 -7.30 6.82
CA PHE A 72 -24.76 -8.02 7.49
C PHE A 72 -24.79 -7.78 9.00
N ASN A 73 -23.61 -7.67 9.62
CA ASN A 73 -23.42 -7.27 11.01
C ASN A 73 -22.60 -5.98 11.09
N LEU A 74 -22.79 -5.21 12.17
CA LEU A 74 -21.90 -4.08 12.44
C LEU A 74 -20.51 -4.64 12.80
N PRO A 75 -19.44 -4.20 12.11
CA PRO A 75 -18.10 -4.67 12.44
C PRO A 75 -17.71 -4.33 13.87
N THR A 76 -16.94 -5.22 14.46
CA THR A 76 -16.44 -5.15 15.84
C THR A 76 -14.92 -5.11 15.87
N GLU A 77 -14.35 -4.93 17.05
CA GLU A 77 -12.89 -5.03 17.23
C GLU A 77 -12.36 -6.45 16.93
N ALA A 78 -13.18 -7.49 17.13
CA ALA A 78 -12.83 -8.84 16.72
C ALA A 78 -12.66 -8.97 15.20
N ASP A 79 -13.47 -8.25 14.41
CA ASP A 79 -13.33 -8.22 12.96
C ASP A 79 -12.07 -7.48 12.51
N LEU A 80 -11.68 -6.43 13.24
CA LEU A 80 -10.40 -5.76 13.00
C LEU A 80 -9.23 -6.72 13.26
N ASN A 81 -9.27 -7.49 14.35
CA ASN A 81 -8.23 -8.48 14.67
C ASN A 81 -8.18 -9.60 13.62
N TRP A 82 -9.34 -10.11 13.21
CA TRP A 82 -9.41 -11.08 12.11
C TRP A 82 -8.79 -10.52 10.82
N LEU A 83 -9.09 -9.26 10.49
CA LEU A 83 -8.57 -8.60 9.30
C LEU A 83 -7.05 -8.45 9.36
N ARG A 84 -6.49 -8.15 10.54
CA ARG A 84 -5.05 -8.12 10.79
C ARG A 84 -4.42 -9.46 10.45
N ASP A 85 -4.93 -10.53 11.03
CA ASP A 85 -4.38 -11.88 10.85
C ASP A 85 -4.50 -12.33 9.38
N TYR A 86 -5.64 -12.04 8.76
CA TYR A 86 -5.88 -12.29 7.35
C TYR A 86 -4.82 -11.64 6.44
N PHE A 87 -4.43 -10.39 6.74
CA PHE A 87 -3.38 -9.68 5.99
C PHE A 87 -1.98 -10.22 6.31
N LEU A 88 -1.68 -10.50 7.58
CA LEU A 88 -0.37 -11.02 7.99
C LEU A 88 -0.06 -12.40 7.43
N GLN A 89 -1.06 -13.19 7.07
CA GLN A 89 -0.87 -14.50 6.44
C GLN A 89 -0.46 -14.44 4.96
N LYS A 90 -0.52 -13.26 4.32
CA LYS A 90 -0.36 -13.15 2.86
C LYS A 90 0.88 -12.32 2.50
N PRO A 91 1.80 -12.85 1.69
CA PRO A 91 3.04 -12.18 1.33
C PRO A 91 2.85 -10.79 0.70
N ASP A 92 1.82 -10.62 -0.12
CA ASP A 92 1.58 -9.38 -0.86
C ASP A 92 1.18 -8.20 0.05
N PHE A 93 0.65 -8.49 1.25
CA PHE A 93 0.25 -7.47 2.21
C PHE A 93 1.40 -7.04 3.14
N GLN A 94 2.55 -7.71 3.09
CA GLN A 94 3.65 -7.48 4.03
C GLN A 94 4.36 -6.13 3.83
N SER A 95 4.16 -5.49 2.67
CA SER A 95 4.70 -4.17 2.36
C SER A 95 3.90 -3.01 2.98
N PHE A 96 2.72 -3.30 3.55
CA PHE A 96 1.85 -2.33 4.20
C PHE A 96 2.14 -2.22 5.70
N GLN A 97 1.87 -1.04 6.25
CA GLN A 97 2.18 -0.70 7.66
C GLN A 97 0.94 -0.56 8.51
N LYS A 98 -0.15 -0.05 7.93
CA LYS A 98 -1.41 0.18 8.62
C LYS A 98 -2.56 -0.46 7.87
N TYR A 99 -3.66 -0.65 8.58
CA TYR A 99 -4.90 -1.13 7.99
C TYR A 99 -6.07 -0.41 8.64
N GLU A 100 -7.12 -0.22 7.86
CA GLU A 100 -8.34 0.45 8.27
C GLU A 100 -9.54 -0.34 7.79
N LEU A 101 -10.52 -0.49 8.67
CA LEU A 101 -11.82 -1.07 8.38
C LEU A 101 -12.88 0.02 8.54
N ARG A 102 -13.45 0.45 7.43
CA ARG A 102 -14.56 1.42 7.41
C ARG A 102 -15.84 0.71 7.03
N TYR A 103 -16.94 1.13 7.63
CA TYR A 103 -18.25 0.60 7.28
C TYR A 103 -19.33 1.68 7.25
N GLU A 104 -20.36 1.41 6.46
CA GLU A 104 -21.61 2.17 6.41
C GLU A 104 -22.78 1.19 6.34
N ARG A 105 -23.73 1.29 7.28
CA ARG A 105 -24.94 0.46 7.33
C ARG A 105 -26.15 1.27 7.76
N GLY A 106 -27.15 1.44 6.91
CA GLY A 106 -28.38 2.16 7.24
C GLY A 106 -28.13 3.58 7.75
N GLY A 107 -27.09 4.26 7.26
CA GLY A 107 -26.66 5.59 7.71
C GLY A 107 -25.68 5.59 8.89
N ASN A 108 -25.50 4.48 9.61
CA ASN A 108 -24.47 4.36 10.64
C ASN A 108 -23.10 4.15 10.01
N LYS A 109 -22.15 5.04 10.33
CA LYS A 109 -20.78 4.99 9.84
C LYS A 109 -19.83 4.71 10.99
N GLY A 110 -18.83 3.89 10.74
CA GLY A 110 -17.77 3.65 11.70
C GLY A 110 -16.44 3.37 11.03
N ASN A 111 -15.39 3.53 11.83
CA ASN A 111 -14.04 3.18 11.42
C ASN A 111 -13.31 2.48 12.57
N PHE A 112 -12.48 1.52 12.19
CA PHE A 112 -11.48 0.92 13.03
C PHE A 112 -10.14 1.02 12.30
N SER A 113 -9.06 1.17 13.05
CA SER A 113 -7.72 1.26 12.47
C SER A 113 -6.73 0.52 13.34
N GLY A 114 -5.68 0.00 12.71
CA GLY A 114 -4.61 -0.69 13.39
C GLY A 114 -3.30 -0.59 12.64
N VAL A 115 -2.25 -1.08 13.31
CA VAL A 115 -0.89 -1.17 12.78
C VAL A 115 -0.59 -2.63 12.46
N LEU A 116 -0.20 -2.91 11.22
CA LEU A 116 0.34 -4.22 10.83
C LEU A 116 1.80 -4.34 11.26
N ARG A 117 2.57 -3.27 11.01
CA ARG A 117 4.02 -3.20 11.22
C ARG A 117 4.40 -1.77 11.59
N GLU A 118 5.22 -1.63 12.61
CA GLU A 118 5.81 -0.34 12.97
C GLU A 118 6.59 0.22 11.78
N ALA A 119 6.46 1.52 11.53
CA ALA A 119 7.29 2.18 10.52
C ALA A 119 8.72 2.21 11.06
N THR A 120 9.62 1.41 10.47
CA THR A 120 11.04 1.50 10.74
C THR A 120 11.49 2.94 10.44
N LYS A 121 11.94 3.66 11.47
CA LYS A 121 12.42 5.04 11.39
C LYS A 121 13.74 5.12 10.64
#